data_AF-A0A179DEE5-F1
#
_entry.id   AF-A0A179DEE5-F1
#
_cell.length_a   1.000
_cell.length_b   1.000
_cell.length_c   1.000
_cell.angle_alpha   90.00
_cell.angle_beta   90.00
_cell.angle_gamma   90.00
#
_symmetry.space_group_name_H-M   'P 1'
#
loop_
_entity.id
_entity.type
_entity.pdbx_description
1 polymer ?
#
loop_
_entity_poly.entity_id
_entity_poly.type
_entity_poly.pdbx_seq_one_letter_code
_entity_poly.pdbx_strand_id
1 'polypeptide(L)'
;MNLSKKILLVPQLICAAYIFSSCSGTDGKTSNSTSAADSTKKEQSAVKEDLFKPVDSAKYFKLQKYIANGDTTGKWPIKKDVLPIDGAILPFNRIIAYYGNLYVKKMGPLGKYEPKEMWKKLDEEVAKWNKADTVIKSIPALHYIATVASGTPGKDGLYINRMPDKQIDSVLKIAKMYNHDAIVFLDVQVALSKLKDELPRLEKYLKLPNVHLGIDPEFSMKTGARPGTKIGVYDAADINYAADFLVKLVKDNNLPAKVLVVHRFTQKMVTNYQNIKLHKEVQMVMHMDGFGPPELKKGTYRHYLYREPVQFVGFKLFYINDIAAAPNHLMTPTELLKLTPKPVYIQFQ
;
A
#
# COMPACT_ATOMS: atom_id res chain seq x y z
N MET A 1 -36.23 5.17 -53.29
CA MET A 1 -36.40 4.69 -51.91
C MET A 1 -35.36 5.36 -51.02
N ASN A 2 -35.76 6.43 -50.35
CA ASN A 2 -35.00 7.11 -49.31
C ASN A 2 -34.94 6.22 -48.06
N LEU A 3 -33.81 6.14 -47.37
CA LEU A 3 -33.83 6.00 -45.92
C LEU A 3 -32.71 6.81 -45.27
N SER A 4 -33.16 7.63 -44.33
CA SER A 4 -32.52 8.79 -43.75
C SER A 4 -31.47 8.48 -42.68
N LYS A 5 -30.43 9.31 -42.62
CA LYS A 5 -29.48 9.45 -41.50
C LYS A 5 -30.20 10.06 -40.29
N LYS A 6 -30.16 9.40 -39.13
CA LYS A 6 -30.51 10.03 -37.84
C LYS A 6 -29.26 10.57 -37.17
N ILE A 7 -29.19 11.90 -37.11
CA ILE A 7 -28.37 12.71 -36.20
C ILE A 7 -29.15 12.78 -34.88
N LEU A 8 -28.52 12.47 -33.75
CA LEU A 8 -29.09 12.75 -32.43
C LEU A 8 -28.25 13.82 -31.73
N LEU A 9 -28.93 14.92 -31.43
CA LEU A 9 -28.43 16.11 -30.76
C LEU A 9 -28.04 15.84 -29.29
N VAL A 10 -27.00 16.54 -28.86
CA VAL A 10 -26.60 16.78 -27.47
C VAL A 10 -27.47 17.91 -26.90
N PRO A 11 -28.07 17.79 -25.71
CA PRO A 11 -28.56 18.96 -24.99
C PRO A 11 -27.50 19.47 -24.01
N GLN A 12 -27.09 20.72 -24.22
CA GLN A 12 -26.40 21.55 -23.22
C GLN A 12 -27.36 21.80 -22.05
N LEU A 13 -26.90 21.58 -20.81
CA LEU A 13 -27.60 22.06 -19.62
C LEU A 13 -26.90 23.29 -19.05
N ILE A 14 -27.78 24.23 -18.72
CA ILE A 14 -27.59 25.63 -18.39
C ILE A 14 -27.10 25.80 -16.94
N CYS A 15 -26.15 26.73 -16.75
CA CYS A 15 -25.77 27.29 -15.45
C CYS A 15 -26.93 28.07 -14.83
N ALA A 16 -27.22 27.83 -13.55
CA ALA A 16 -27.99 28.76 -12.72
C ALA A 16 -27.19 29.08 -11.45
N ALA A 17 -26.87 30.36 -11.31
CA ALA A 17 -26.25 30.97 -10.15
C ALA A 17 -27.29 31.17 -9.04
N TYR A 18 -26.87 31.03 -7.78
CA TYR A 18 -27.60 31.57 -6.64
C TYR A 18 -26.66 32.47 -5.83
N ILE A 19 -27.06 33.74 -5.71
CA ILE A 19 -26.47 34.78 -4.87
C ILE A 19 -27.41 35.01 -3.68
N PHE A 20 -26.77 35.08 -2.50
CA PHE A 20 -27.12 35.74 -1.23
C PHE A 20 -28.52 36.31 -0.98
N SER A 21 -29.03 36.07 0.23
CA SER A 21 -29.41 37.18 1.10
C SER A 21 -29.25 36.85 2.59
N SER A 22 -28.86 37.91 3.30
CA SER A 22 -28.58 38.08 4.72
C SER A 22 -29.85 38.21 5.55
N CYS A 23 -29.78 37.91 6.85
CA CYS A 23 -30.40 38.75 7.89
C CYS A 23 -29.76 38.49 9.26
N SER A 24 -29.17 39.55 9.80
CA SER A 24 -28.69 39.76 11.16
C SER A 24 -29.84 40.03 12.15
N GLY A 25 -29.66 39.63 13.41
CA GLY A 25 -30.49 40.08 14.54
C GLY A 25 -29.80 39.76 15.87
N THR A 26 -29.52 40.80 16.64
CA THR A 26 -28.75 40.84 17.90
C THR A 26 -29.60 40.53 19.15
N ASP A 27 -28.86 40.32 20.25
CA ASP A 27 -29.17 40.65 21.64
C ASP A 27 -29.51 39.52 22.63
N GLY A 28 -28.82 39.58 23.78
CA GLY A 28 -29.22 38.90 25.01
C GLY A 28 -28.06 38.32 25.82
N LYS A 29 -27.40 39.13 26.64
CA LYS A 29 -26.64 38.64 27.81
C LYS A 29 -27.61 37.99 28.79
N THR A 30 -27.31 36.78 29.26
CA THR A 30 -27.74 36.35 30.60
C THR A 30 -26.73 35.36 31.16
N SER A 31 -26.18 35.73 32.30
CA SER A 31 -25.38 34.87 33.16
C SER A 31 -26.24 33.74 33.72
N ASN A 32 -25.75 32.50 33.65
CA ASN A 32 -25.99 31.56 34.72
C ASN A 32 -24.84 30.56 34.83
N SER A 33 -24.38 30.40 36.07
CA SER A 33 -23.34 29.48 36.48
C SER A 33 -24.00 28.20 37.00
N THR A 34 -23.59 27.05 36.48
CA THR A 34 -23.78 25.76 37.15
C THR A 34 -22.73 24.75 36.68
N SER A 35 -21.80 24.48 37.59
CA SER A 35 -21.12 23.21 37.90
C SER A 35 -21.05 22.10 36.85
N ALA A 36 -19.81 21.83 36.42
CA ALA A 36 -19.12 20.53 36.42
C ALA A 36 -19.85 19.28 35.90
N ALA A 37 -19.41 18.82 34.72
CA ALA A 37 -19.22 17.40 34.43
C ALA A 37 -17.92 17.26 33.63
N ASP A 38 -16.83 17.05 34.37
CA ASP A 38 -15.53 16.62 33.83
C ASP A 38 -15.71 15.23 33.24
N SER A 39 -15.94 15.19 31.92
CA SER A 39 -15.79 13.97 31.14
C SER A 39 -14.44 14.05 30.45
N THR A 40 -13.41 13.68 31.19
CA THR A 40 -12.08 13.43 30.65
C THR A 40 -12.22 12.31 29.62
N LYS A 41 -12.42 12.69 28.36
CA LYS A 41 -12.25 11.79 27.22
C LYS A 41 -10.81 11.30 27.30
N LYS A 42 -10.65 10.02 27.64
CA LYS A 42 -9.43 9.28 27.33
C LYS A 42 -9.20 9.41 25.83
N GLU A 43 -8.39 10.39 25.44
CA GLU A 43 -7.70 10.34 24.16
C GLU A 43 -6.94 9.02 24.15
N GLN A 44 -7.38 8.11 23.28
CA GLN A 44 -6.54 7.02 22.83
C GLN A 44 -5.37 7.67 22.10
N SER A 45 -4.31 7.96 22.84
CA SER A 45 -3.03 8.35 22.27
C SER A 45 -2.58 7.21 21.35
N ALA A 46 -2.61 7.49 20.05
CA ALA A 46 -2.01 6.61 19.06
C ALA A 46 -0.54 6.45 19.42
N VAL A 47 -0.19 5.26 19.91
CA VAL A 47 1.17 4.88 20.28
C VAL A 47 2.09 5.21 19.11
N LYS A 48 2.94 6.24 19.31
CA LYS A 48 4.09 6.53 18.46
C LYS A 48 4.89 5.24 18.40
N GLU A 49 4.86 4.59 17.24
CA GLU A 49 5.57 3.34 17.10
C GLU A 49 7.07 3.68 17.14
N ASP A 50 7.75 3.15 18.15
CA ASP A 50 9.17 3.39 18.32
C ASP A 50 9.91 2.71 17.18
N LEU A 51 10.31 3.52 16.21
CA LEU A 51 10.98 3.09 14.99
C LEU A 51 12.27 2.33 15.29
N PHE A 52 12.84 2.40 16.49
CA PHE A 52 14.07 1.69 16.87
C PHE A 52 13.85 0.65 17.97
N LYS A 53 12.60 0.23 18.18
CA LYS A 53 12.27 -0.73 19.23
C LYS A 53 13.04 -2.05 19.04
N PRO A 54 13.67 -2.58 20.11
CA PRO A 54 14.32 -3.88 20.09
C PRO A 54 13.37 -5.01 19.69
N VAL A 55 13.85 -5.94 18.85
CA VAL A 55 13.05 -7.10 18.44
C VAL A 55 12.92 -8.13 19.57
N ASP A 56 11.69 -8.39 20.00
CA ASP A 56 11.34 -9.52 20.86
C ASP A 56 11.23 -10.80 20.01
N SER A 57 12.25 -11.64 20.07
CA SER A 57 12.34 -12.86 19.27
C SER A 57 11.26 -13.89 19.62
N ALA A 58 10.90 -14.04 20.90
CA ALA A 58 9.87 -14.97 21.33
C ALA A 58 8.49 -14.53 20.80
N LYS A 59 8.18 -13.23 20.91
CA LYS A 59 6.96 -12.66 20.33
C LYS A 59 6.96 -12.76 18.81
N TYR A 60 8.09 -12.50 18.14
CA TYR A 60 8.22 -12.65 16.69
C TYR A 60 7.79 -14.04 16.23
N PHE A 61 8.39 -15.10 16.78
CA PHE A 61 8.07 -16.48 16.39
C PHE A 61 6.66 -16.91 16.78
N LYS A 62 6.11 -16.38 17.88
CA LYS A 62 4.69 -16.60 18.25
C LYS A 62 3.76 -15.99 17.19
N LEU A 63 4.05 -14.79 16.73
CA LEU A 63 3.26 -14.12 15.70
C LEU A 63 3.42 -14.78 14.32
N GLN A 64 4.62 -15.28 13.99
CA GLN A 64 4.83 -16.09 12.78
C GLN A 64 3.93 -17.33 12.75
N LYS A 65 3.78 -18.03 13.88
CA LYS A 65 2.83 -19.15 14.00
C LYS A 65 1.37 -18.69 13.87
N TYR A 66 1.03 -17.54 14.44
CA TYR A 66 -0.32 -16.98 14.33
C TYR A 66 -0.71 -16.64 12.89
N ILE A 67 0.19 -16.00 12.13
CA ILE A 67 -0.07 -15.65 10.73
C ILE A 67 0.00 -16.88 9.81
N ALA A 68 0.74 -17.93 10.18
CA ALA A 68 0.70 -19.19 9.44
C ALA A 68 -0.68 -19.87 9.45
N ASN A 69 -1.59 -19.42 10.31
CA ASN A 69 -3.01 -19.76 10.31
C ASN A 69 -3.28 -21.27 10.24
N GLY A 70 -2.50 -22.05 11.01
CA GLY A 70 -2.67 -23.50 11.08
C GLY A 70 -2.22 -24.26 9.84
N ASP A 71 -1.37 -23.70 8.97
CA ASP A 71 -0.77 -24.47 7.87
C ASP A 71 -0.06 -25.72 8.41
N THR A 72 -0.57 -26.89 8.02
CA THR A 72 0.01 -28.19 8.39
C THR A 72 0.96 -28.73 7.33
N THR A 73 1.06 -28.06 6.18
CA THR A 73 1.89 -28.53 5.05
C THR A 73 3.38 -28.22 5.20
N GLY A 74 3.75 -27.43 6.22
CA GLY A 74 5.12 -27.03 6.49
C GLY A 74 5.66 -25.96 5.53
N LYS A 75 4.79 -25.27 4.79
CA LYS A 75 5.16 -24.12 3.95
C LYS A 75 5.21 -22.83 4.77
N TRP A 76 4.28 -22.67 5.71
CA TRP A 76 4.13 -21.50 6.56
C TRP A 76 4.16 -21.87 8.05
N PRO A 77 4.84 -21.11 8.92
CA PRO A 77 5.79 -20.06 8.55
C PRO A 77 7.00 -20.68 7.83
N ILE A 78 7.70 -19.88 7.02
CA ILE A 78 8.84 -20.38 6.27
C ILE A 78 9.97 -20.83 7.20
N LYS A 79 10.58 -21.99 6.91
CA LYS A 79 11.65 -22.56 7.75
C LYS A 79 12.95 -21.74 7.73
N LYS A 80 13.20 -21.02 6.64
CA LYS A 80 14.43 -20.24 6.41
C LYS A 80 14.26 -18.77 6.80
N ASP A 81 13.31 -18.45 7.67
CA ASP A 81 13.07 -17.07 8.07
C ASP A 81 14.26 -16.50 8.83
N VAL A 82 14.42 -15.19 8.77
CA VAL A 82 15.47 -14.45 9.46
C VAL A 82 14.84 -13.53 10.49
N LEU A 83 15.34 -13.57 11.73
CA LEU A 83 14.92 -12.63 12.74
C LEU A 83 15.35 -11.22 12.31
N PRO A 84 14.41 -10.26 12.15
CA PRO A 84 14.75 -8.93 11.69
C PRO A 84 15.54 -8.15 12.76
N ILE A 85 16.19 -7.07 12.33
CA ILE A 85 16.79 -6.09 13.24
C ILE A 85 15.71 -5.21 13.89
N ASP A 86 16.14 -4.36 14.82
CA ASP A 86 15.31 -3.38 15.52
C ASP A 86 14.50 -2.50 14.58
N GLY A 87 13.31 -2.10 15.06
CA GLY A 87 12.34 -1.37 14.25
C GLY A 87 11.54 -2.22 13.26
N ALA A 88 11.60 -3.55 13.37
CA ALA A 88 10.75 -4.45 12.58
C ALA A 88 9.26 -4.16 12.81
N ILE A 89 8.51 -4.01 11.71
CA ILE A 89 7.08 -3.71 11.72
C ILE A 89 6.27 -5.02 11.66
N LEU A 90 6.70 -5.96 10.83
CA LEU A 90 6.04 -7.24 10.57
C LEU A 90 6.72 -8.37 11.34
N PRO A 91 5.96 -9.33 11.89
CA PRO A 91 4.50 -9.37 11.97
C PRO A 91 3.95 -8.68 13.24
N PHE A 92 4.73 -7.83 13.92
CA PHE A 92 4.29 -7.14 15.15
C PHE A 92 3.05 -6.28 14.94
N ASN A 93 2.92 -5.71 13.74
CA ASN A 93 1.80 -4.92 13.28
C ASN A 93 1.38 -5.37 11.89
N ARG A 94 0.15 -5.02 11.53
CA ARG A 94 -0.39 -5.15 10.18
C ARG A 94 -0.48 -3.78 9.54
N ILE A 95 0.13 -3.62 8.38
CA ILE A 95 0.13 -2.36 7.65
C ILE A 95 -1.16 -2.27 6.83
N ILE A 96 -1.91 -1.17 6.97
CA ILE A 96 -3.08 -0.83 6.17
C ILE A 96 -2.75 0.40 5.33
N ALA A 97 -2.62 0.24 4.02
CA ALA A 97 -2.09 1.25 3.13
C ALA A 97 -3.13 1.81 2.16
N TYR A 98 -3.13 3.12 1.97
CA TYR A 98 -3.80 3.76 0.83
C TYR A 98 -2.82 3.98 -0.32
N TYR A 99 -3.14 3.39 -1.48
CA TYR A 99 -2.32 3.48 -2.68
C TYR A 99 -2.69 4.69 -3.54
N GLY A 100 -1.73 5.19 -4.32
CA GLY A 100 -2.05 6.00 -5.49
C GLY A 100 -1.01 7.05 -5.87
N ASN A 101 -1.43 7.96 -6.75
CA ASN A 101 -0.60 9.05 -7.27
C ASN A 101 -1.37 10.37 -7.20
N LEU A 102 -0.71 11.43 -6.70
CA LEU A 102 -1.30 12.75 -6.45
C LEU A 102 -1.73 13.49 -7.73
N TYR A 103 -1.16 13.17 -8.90
CA TYR A 103 -1.60 13.74 -10.18
C TYR A 103 -2.82 13.03 -10.77
N VAL A 104 -3.06 11.77 -10.41
CA VAL A 104 -4.07 10.94 -11.05
C VAL A 104 -5.05 10.41 -10.00
N LYS A 105 -6.13 11.17 -9.76
CA LYS A 105 -7.18 10.83 -8.77
C LYS A 105 -7.81 9.45 -8.95
N LYS A 106 -7.73 8.86 -10.15
CA LYS A 106 -8.24 7.53 -10.47
C LYS A 106 -7.29 6.38 -10.08
N MET A 107 -6.05 6.68 -9.68
CA MET A 107 -5.04 5.68 -9.33
C MET A 107 -5.06 5.25 -7.85
N GLY A 108 -6.01 5.73 -7.07
CA GLY A 108 -6.26 5.21 -5.73
C GLY A 108 -6.65 6.29 -4.71
N PRO A 109 -7.05 5.87 -3.49
CA PRO A 109 -7.57 6.76 -2.45
C PRO A 109 -6.56 7.82 -2.00
N LEU A 110 -5.25 7.55 -2.07
CA LEU A 110 -4.21 8.52 -1.71
C LEU A 110 -4.27 9.79 -2.58
N GLY A 111 -4.47 9.63 -3.89
CA GLY A 111 -4.58 10.77 -4.82
C GLY A 111 -6.00 11.30 -4.97
N LYS A 112 -7.01 10.54 -4.55
CA LYS A 112 -8.43 10.88 -4.74
C LYS A 112 -8.95 11.89 -3.73
N TYR A 113 -8.59 11.72 -2.46
CA TYR A 113 -9.13 12.48 -1.33
C TYR A 113 -8.18 13.59 -0.89
N GLU A 114 -8.73 14.66 -0.33
CA GLU A 114 -7.93 15.68 0.36
C GLU A 114 -7.30 15.08 1.64
N PRO A 115 -6.10 15.52 2.06
CA PRO A 115 -5.33 14.85 3.12
C PRO A 115 -6.07 14.54 4.42
N LYS A 116 -6.86 15.49 4.94
CA LYS A 116 -7.62 15.28 6.19
C LYS A 116 -8.73 14.24 6.04
N GLU A 117 -9.43 14.26 4.91
CA GLU A 117 -10.48 13.29 4.61
C GLU A 117 -9.87 11.90 4.36
N MET A 118 -8.75 11.86 3.62
CA MET A 118 -7.99 10.64 3.35
C MET A 118 -7.60 9.94 4.66
N TRP A 119 -7.01 10.68 5.62
CA TRP A 119 -6.63 10.13 6.92
C TRP A 119 -7.82 9.63 7.72
N LYS A 120 -8.92 10.39 7.77
CA LYS A 120 -10.16 9.94 8.44
C LYS A 120 -10.63 8.60 7.89
N LYS A 121 -10.67 8.45 6.55
CA LYS A 121 -11.11 7.20 5.90
C LYS A 121 -10.13 6.05 6.15
N LEU A 122 -8.84 6.32 6.14
CA LEU A 122 -7.82 5.32 6.43
C LEU A 122 -7.89 4.85 7.89
N ASP A 123 -8.13 5.74 8.85
CA ASP A 123 -8.38 5.38 10.26
C ASP A 123 -9.62 4.51 10.42
N GLU A 124 -10.69 4.77 9.66
CA GLU A 124 -11.87 3.91 9.63
C GLU A 124 -11.54 2.49 9.15
N GLU A 125 -10.68 2.34 8.13
CA GLU A 125 -10.20 1.02 7.69
C GLU A 125 -9.31 0.35 8.75
N VAL A 126 -8.38 1.08 9.36
CA VAL A 126 -7.53 0.58 10.45
C VAL A 126 -8.38 0.09 11.63
N ALA A 127 -9.44 0.82 11.99
CA ALA A 127 -10.34 0.44 13.07
C ALA A 127 -11.10 -0.86 12.74
N LYS A 128 -11.56 -1.05 11.50
CA LYS A 128 -12.20 -2.31 11.06
C LYS A 128 -11.23 -3.49 11.20
N TRP A 129 -9.96 -3.32 10.83
CA TRP A 129 -8.95 -4.36 10.97
C TRP A 129 -8.62 -4.69 12.43
N ASN A 130 -8.43 -3.67 13.28
CA ASN A 130 -8.20 -3.86 14.72
C ASN A 130 -9.38 -4.54 15.42
N LYS A 131 -10.62 -4.32 14.94
CA LYS A 131 -11.80 -5.03 15.45
C LYS A 131 -11.81 -6.51 15.03
N ALA A 132 -11.32 -6.83 13.83
CA ALA A 132 -11.32 -8.20 13.30
C ALA A 132 -10.15 -9.06 13.80
N ASP A 133 -9.02 -8.45 14.14
CA ASP A 133 -7.84 -9.13 14.68
C ASP A 133 -7.30 -8.39 15.90
N THR A 134 -7.49 -8.96 17.09
CA THR A 134 -7.01 -8.39 18.35
C THR A 134 -5.59 -8.83 18.71
N VAL A 135 -4.98 -9.74 17.92
CA VAL A 135 -3.64 -10.28 18.18
C VAL A 135 -2.55 -9.39 17.58
N ILE A 136 -2.77 -8.93 16.34
CA ILE A 136 -1.85 -8.04 15.61
C ILE A 136 -2.54 -6.70 15.40
N LYS A 137 -1.96 -5.64 15.99
CA LYS A 137 -2.44 -4.26 15.82
C LYS A 137 -2.25 -3.81 14.37
N SER A 138 -3.24 -3.14 13.82
CA SER A 138 -3.17 -2.48 12.52
C SER A 138 -2.73 -1.02 12.64
N ILE A 139 -1.87 -0.60 11.72
CA ILE A 139 -1.31 0.76 11.61
C ILE A 139 -1.45 1.26 10.17
N PRO A 140 -1.66 2.57 9.95
CA PRO A 140 -1.85 3.09 8.60
C PRO A 140 -0.54 3.38 7.87
N ALA A 141 -0.61 3.39 6.54
CA ALA A 141 0.49 3.77 5.66
C ALA A 141 -0.02 4.46 4.38
N LEU A 142 0.86 5.23 3.74
CA LEU A 142 0.64 5.75 2.38
C LEU A 142 1.53 4.99 1.42
N HIS A 143 1.00 4.48 0.32
CA HIS A 143 1.78 3.84 -0.73
C HIS A 143 1.70 4.68 -2.01
N TYR A 144 2.74 5.46 -2.26
CA TYR A 144 2.78 6.44 -3.33
C TYR A 144 3.55 5.94 -4.56
N ILE A 145 2.96 6.10 -5.74
CA ILE A 145 3.60 5.73 -7.01
C ILE A 145 4.62 6.79 -7.42
N ALA A 146 5.90 6.52 -7.14
CA ALA A 146 7.01 7.44 -7.41
C ALA A 146 7.48 7.39 -8.86
N THR A 147 7.37 6.23 -9.51
CA THR A 147 7.56 6.09 -10.96
C THR A 147 6.39 5.34 -11.56
N VAL A 148 5.79 5.90 -12.62
CA VAL A 148 4.62 5.33 -13.29
C VAL A 148 5.01 4.86 -14.68
N ALA A 149 4.73 3.60 -15.00
CA ALA A 149 4.90 3.10 -16.36
C ALA A 149 3.86 3.75 -17.28
N SER A 150 4.32 4.24 -18.44
CA SER A 150 3.53 5.02 -19.37
C SER A 150 3.18 4.21 -20.63
N GLY A 151 2.00 4.48 -21.19
CA GLY A 151 1.65 4.00 -22.54
C GLY A 151 2.34 4.77 -23.66
N THR A 152 2.96 5.92 -23.35
CA THR A 152 3.66 6.78 -24.31
C THR A 152 5.15 6.92 -23.94
N PRO A 153 6.05 6.94 -24.94
CA PRO A 153 7.48 7.10 -24.65
C PRO A 153 7.78 8.51 -24.14
N GLY A 154 8.63 8.59 -23.13
CA GLY A 154 9.30 9.84 -22.75
C GLY A 154 10.42 10.19 -23.73
N LYS A 155 11.11 11.30 -23.50
CA LYS A 155 12.26 11.73 -24.31
C LYS A 155 13.41 10.70 -24.33
N ASP A 156 13.52 9.92 -23.26
CA ASP A 156 14.51 8.84 -23.10
C ASP A 156 14.05 7.51 -23.71
N GLY A 157 12.84 7.43 -24.25
CA GLY A 157 12.27 6.20 -24.80
C GLY A 157 11.97 5.12 -23.76
N LEU A 158 12.05 5.41 -22.45
CA LEU A 158 11.94 4.40 -21.40
C LEU A 158 10.50 4.09 -20.98
N TYR A 159 9.53 4.90 -21.42
CA TYR A 159 8.11 4.79 -21.05
C TYR A 159 7.88 4.92 -19.54
N ILE A 160 8.59 5.83 -18.86
CA ILE A 160 8.45 6.06 -17.42
C ILE A 160 8.15 7.53 -17.16
N ASN A 161 7.08 7.80 -16.42
CA ASN A 161 6.82 9.09 -15.82
C ASN A 161 7.38 9.08 -14.39
N ARG A 162 8.55 9.70 -14.19
CA ARG A 162 9.16 9.87 -12.87
C ARG A 162 8.52 11.07 -12.18
N MET A 163 7.97 10.85 -10.99
CA MET A 163 7.37 11.95 -10.23
C MET A 163 8.46 12.93 -9.79
N PRO A 164 8.23 14.25 -9.92
CA PRO A 164 9.20 15.21 -9.46
C PRO A 164 9.29 15.18 -7.95
N ASP A 165 10.47 15.53 -7.40
CA ASP A 165 10.74 15.53 -5.96
C ASP A 165 9.65 16.18 -5.12
N LYS A 166 9.15 17.34 -5.57
CA LYS A 166 8.06 18.07 -4.90
C LYS A 166 6.81 17.23 -4.62
N GLN A 167 6.52 16.22 -5.44
CA GLN A 167 5.39 15.32 -5.22
C GLN A 167 5.68 14.29 -4.13
N ILE A 168 6.89 13.71 -4.13
CA ILE A 168 7.33 12.82 -3.05
C ILE A 168 7.36 13.61 -1.73
N ASP A 169 7.90 14.83 -1.74
CA ASP A 169 7.88 15.74 -0.60
C ASP A 169 6.45 16.04 -0.11
N SER A 170 5.49 16.15 -1.02
CA SER A 170 4.08 16.39 -0.68
C SER A 170 3.49 15.19 0.06
N VAL A 171 3.79 13.96 -0.36
CA VAL A 171 3.35 12.75 0.35
C VAL A 171 4.02 12.65 1.72
N LEU A 172 5.31 12.98 1.85
CA LEU A 172 5.99 13.01 3.13
C LEU A 172 5.39 14.07 4.07
N LYS A 173 4.99 15.23 3.56
CA LYS A 173 4.25 16.23 4.33
C LYS A 173 2.88 15.71 4.78
N ILE A 174 2.15 15.00 3.91
CA ILE A 174 0.87 14.36 4.27
C ILE A 174 1.08 13.30 5.35
N ALA A 175 2.15 12.50 5.26
CA ALA A 175 2.54 11.52 6.27
C ALA A 175 2.81 12.16 7.64
N LYS A 176 3.52 13.29 7.66
CA LYS A 176 3.79 14.06 8.88
C LYS A 176 2.53 14.64 9.55
N MET A 177 1.42 14.81 8.80
CA MET A 177 0.15 15.26 9.39
C MET A 177 -0.44 14.22 10.34
N TYR A 178 -0.08 12.95 10.19
CA TYR A 178 -0.64 11.85 10.97
C TYR A 178 0.31 11.46 12.11
N ASN A 179 -0.04 11.84 13.35
CA ASN A 179 0.74 11.56 14.56
C ASN A 179 2.25 11.85 14.41
N HIS A 180 2.57 12.90 13.65
CA HIS A 180 3.90 13.40 13.31
C HIS A 180 4.77 12.57 12.35
N ASP A 181 4.46 11.29 12.07
CA ASP A 181 5.17 10.53 11.03
C ASP A 181 4.47 9.18 10.69
N ALA A 182 3.70 9.11 9.60
CA ALA A 182 3.17 7.84 9.10
C ALA A 182 4.17 7.09 8.19
N ILE A 183 3.96 5.79 8.04
CA ILE A 183 4.70 4.95 7.10
C ILE A 183 4.41 5.39 5.67
N VAL A 184 5.46 5.50 4.85
CA VAL A 184 5.35 5.79 3.41
C VAL A 184 6.07 4.71 2.61
N PHE A 185 5.43 4.22 1.55
CA PHE A 185 6.08 3.39 0.53
C PHE A 185 6.24 4.23 -0.74
N LEU A 186 7.42 4.13 -1.35
CA LEU A 186 7.65 4.61 -2.71
C LEU A 186 7.56 3.42 -3.66
N ASP A 187 6.57 3.43 -4.54
CA ASP A 187 6.33 2.38 -5.52
C ASP A 187 7.07 2.68 -6.83
N VAL A 188 7.68 1.65 -7.42
CA VAL A 188 8.53 1.80 -8.60
C VAL A 188 8.07 0.88 -9.73
N GLN A 189 7.51 1.51 -10.77
CA GLN A 189 7.24 0.92 -12.07
C GLN A 189 8.37 1.28 -13.03
N VAL A 190 9.16 0.29 -13.44
CA VAL A 190 10.40 0.53 -14.20
C VAL A 190 10.22 0.57 -15.72
N ALA A 191 9.08 0.15 -16.27
CA ALA A 191 8.86 0.03 -17.71
C ALA A 191 10.05 -0.62 -18.46
N LEU A 192 10.72 0.11 -19.36
CA LEU A 192 11.91 -0.36 -20.10
C LEU A 192 13.25 -0.06 -19.39
N SER A 193 13.22 0.58 -18.22
CA SER A 193 14.39 0.76 -17.35
C SER A 193 14.60 -0.47 -16.45
N LYS A 194 15.53 -0.34 -15.50
CA LYS A 194 15.89 -1.38 -14.53
C LYS A 194 15.89 -0.79 -13.13
N LEU A 195 15.64 -1.62 -12.12
CA LEU A 195 15.69 -1.19 -10.71
C LEU A 195 17.02 -0.51 -10.36
N LYS A 196 18.14 -0.98 -10.93
CA LYS A 196 19.47 -0.39 -10.72
C LYS A 196 19.63 1.05 -11.20
N ASP A 197 18.79 1.49 -12.13
CA ASP A 197 18.84 2.82 -12.71
C ASP A 197 17.79 3.75 -12.07
N GLU A 198 16.75 3.17 -11.43
CA GLU A 198 15.64 3.89 -10.79
C GLU A 198 15.80 4.04 -9.27
N LEU A 199 16.22 3.00 -8.54
CA LEU A 199 16.33 3.04 -7.07
C LEU A 199 17.32 4.09 -6.55
N PRO A 200 18.52 4.29 -7.15
CA PRO A 200 19.45 5.33 -6.70
C PRO A 200 18.86 6.75 -6.73
N ARG A 201 17.88 7.02 -7.62
CA ARG A 201 17.20 8.32 -7.69
C ARG A 201 16.34 8.61 -6.47
N LEU A 202 15.88 7.56 -5.79
CA LEU A 202 15.04 7.63 -4.59
C LEU A 202 15.85 7.48 -3.29
N GLU A 203 17.18 7.33 -3.38
CA GLU A 203 18.05 7.07 -2.22
C GLU A 203 17.83 8.06 -1.07
N LYS A 204 17.75 9.37 -1.38
CA LYS A 204 17.58 10.40 -0.35
C LYS A 204 16.30 10.23 0.47
N TYR A 205 15.25 9.65 -0.12
CA TYR A 205 13.99 9.39 0.58
C TYR A 205 14.03 8.05 1.30
N LEU A 206 14.62 7.01 0.69
CA LEU A 206 14.74 5.68 1.29
C LEU A 206 15.66 5.66 2.53
N LYS A 207 16.51 6.69 2.68
CA LYS A 207 17.27 6.97 3.91
C LYS A 207 16.41 7.46 5.08
N LEU A 208 15.17 7.90 4.86
CA LEU A 208 14.27 8.29 5.95
C LEU A 208 13.74 7.03 6.65
N PRO A 209 13.65 7.00 7.99
CA PRO A 209 13.36 5.77 8.74
C PRO A 209 11.97 5.19 8.42
N ASN A 210 10.96 6.04 8.22
CA ASN A 210 9.58 5.68 7.92
C ASN A 210 9.27 5.45 6.42
N VAL A 211 10.27 5.51 5.54
CA VAL A 211 10.10 5.31 4.10
C VAL A 211 10.57 3.92 3.68
N HIS A 212 9.71 3.23 2.95
CA HIS A 212 9.82 1.83 2.50
C HIS A 212 9.66 1.75 0.97
N LEU A 213 9.80 0.56 0.39
CA LEU A 213 9.84 0.37 -1.06
C LEU A 213 8.75 -0.59 -1.54
N GLY A 214 8.06 -0.21 -2.62
CA GLY A 214 7.23 -1.08 -3.45
C GLY A 214 7.86 -1.25 -4.83
N ILE A 215 7.77 -2.45 -5.41
CA ILE A 215 8.20 -2.73 -6.78
C ILE A 215 7.15 -3.52 -7.54
N ASP A 216 6.93 -3.14 -8.80
CA ASP A 216 5.90 -3.72 -9.66
C ASP A 216 6.50 -4.57 -10.80
N PRO A 217 6.57 -5.91 -10.65
CA PRO A 217 7.06 -6.77 -11.71
C PRO A 217 6.25 -6.68 -13.00
N GLU A 218 4.94 -6.42 -12.94
CA GLU A 218 4.07 -6.31 -14.13
C GLU A 218 4.51 -5.21 -15.10
N PHE A 219 5.29 -4.24 -14.61
CA PHE A 219 5.83 -3.15 -15.42
C PHE A 219 7.32 -3.32 -15.71
N SER A 220 7.95 -4.45 -15.38
CA SER A 220 9.32 -4.73 -15.83
C SER A 220 9.32 -5.37 -17.21
N MET A 221 9.46 -4.52 -18.23
CA MET A 221 9.27 -4.89 -19.63
C MET A 221 10.57 -5.41 -20.26
N LYS A 222 11.17 -6.45 -19.69
CA LYS A 222 12.45 -7.03 -20.14
C LYS A 222 12.47 -7.48 -21.61
N THR A 223 11.30 -7.67 -22.21
CA THR A 223 11.15 -8.06 -23.64
C THR A 223 11.23 -6.88 -24.61
N GLY A 224 11.29 -5.64 -24.14
CA GLY A 224 11.14 -4.45 -24.99
C GLY A 224 9.69 -4.09 -25.31
N ALA A 225 8.72 -4.89 -24.87
CA ALA A 225 7.31 -4.60 -25.12
C ALA A 225 6.86 -3.33 -24.39
N ARG A 226 5.94 -2.59 -25.01
CA ARG A 226 5.36 -1.39 -24.41
C ARG A 226 4.62 -1.73 -23.10
N PRO A 227 4.79 -0.97 -22.01
CA PRO A 227 4.04 -1.21 -20.77
C PRO A 227 2.52 -1.29 -20.99
N GLY A 228 1.85 -2.15 -20.22
CA GLY A 228 0.41 -2.39 -20.34
C GLY A 228 -0.03 -3.23 -21.54
N THR A 229 0.87 -3.63 -22.43
CA THR A 229 0.55 -4.56 -23.54
C THR A 229 0.80 -6.04 -23.20
N LYS A 230 1.71 -6.29 -22.26
CA LYS A 230 2.03 -7.60 -21.69
C LYS A 230 2.32 -7.40 -20.21
N ILE A 231 2.18 -8.48 -19.44
CA ILE A 231 2.61 -8.51 -18.04
C ILE A 231 4.13 -8.72 -18.02
N GLY A 232 4.83 -7.80 -17.38
CA GLY A 232 6.27 -7.86 -17.14
C GLY A 232 6.69 -8.93 -16.14
N VAL A 233 7.98 -8.96 -15.83
CA VAL A 233 8.58 -9.96 -14.94
C VAL A 233 9.80 -9.42 -14.21
N TYR A 234 9.89 -9.74 -12.93
CA TYR A 234 11.15 -9.74 -12.19
C TYR A 234 11.62 -11.16 -11.95
N ASP A 235 12.94 -11.34 -12.02
CA ASP A 235 13.60 -12.50 -11.49
C ASP A 235 13.97 -12.27 -10.01
N ALA A 236 14.26 -13.35 -9.27
CA ALA A 236 14.86 -13.26 -7.95
C ALA A 236 16.12 -12.38 -7.95
N ALA A 237 16.92 -12.34 -9.02
CA ALA A 237 18.05 -11.43 -9.13
C ALA A 237 17.65 -9.94 -9.06
N ASP A 238 16.52 -9.54 -9.65
CA ASP A 238 16.03 -8.16 -9.59
C ASP A 238 15.53 -7.81 -8.17
N ILE A 239 14.80 -8.74 -7.54
CA ILE A 239 14.28 -8.59 -6.18
C ILE A 239 15.43 -8.53 -5.17
N ASN A 240 16.43 -9.40 -5.32
CA ASN A 240 17.64 -9.40 -4.49
C ASN A 240 18.41 -8.09 -4.65
N TYR A 241 18.51 -7.53 -5.87
CA TYR A 241 19.11 -6.21 -6.05
C TYR A 241 18.39 -5.13 -5.24
N ALA A 242 17.04 -5.10 -5.27
CA ALA A 242 16.27 -4.15 -4.47
C ALA A 242 16.45 -4.37 -2.95
N ALA A 243 16.49 -5.62 -2.51
CA ALA A 243 16.74 -5.97 -1.12
C ALA A 243 18.15 -5.53 -0.68
N ASP A 244 19.19 -5.87 -1.44
CA ASP A 244 20.58 -5.51 -1.16
C ASP A 244 20.78 -3.98 -1.16
N PHE A 245 20.09 -3.25 -2.04
CA PHE A 245 20.07 -1.78 -2.02
C PHE A 245 19.53 -1.24 -0.69
N LEU A 246 18.39 -1.77 -0.20
CA LEU A 246 17.85 -1.37 1.10
C LEU A 246 18.75 -1.79 2.27
N VAL A 247 19.35 -2.99 2.23
CA VAL A 247 20.31 -3.47 3.25
C VAL A 247 21.46 -2.48 3.38
N LYS A 248 22.02 -2.03 2.24
CA LYS A 248 23.10 -1.05 2.24
C LYS A 248 22.66 0.26 2.91
N LEU A 249 21.49 0.78 2.57
CA LEU A 249 20.97 2.01 3.19
C LEU A 249 20.74 1.84 4.69
N VAL A 250 20.22 0.69 5.12
CA VAL A 250 20.01 0.39 6.54
C VAL A 250 21.32 0.39 7.31
N LYS A 251 22.34 -0.30 6.79
CA LYS A 251 23.65 -0.40 7.46
C LYS A 251 24.39 0.93 7.49
N ASP A 252 24.44 1.63 6.36
CA ASP A 252 25.23 2.86 6.23
C ASP A 252 24.64 4.05 7.01
N ASN A 253 23.34 4.02 7.34
CA ASN A 253 22.64 5.13 7.98
C ASN A 253 21.99 4.72 9.31
N ASN A 254 22.32 3.54 9.85
CA ASN A 254 21.75 2.98 11.08
C ASN A 254 20.22 3.06 11.12
N LEU A 255 19.57 2.68 10.02
CA LEU A 255 18.10 2.76 9.90
C LEU A 255 17.43 1.55 10.58
N PRO A 256 16.15 1.68 10.93
CA PRO A 256 15.36 0.51 11.27
C PRO A 256 15.11 -0.40 10.06
N ALA A 257 14.66 -1.62 10.34
CA ALA A 257 14.31 -2.58 9.31
C ALA A 257 13.33 -2.00 8.27
N LYS A 258 13.65 -2.18 6.99
CA LYS A 258 12.79 -1.77 5.87
C LYS A 258 11.76 -2.84 5.54
N VAL A 259 10.78 -2.44 4.75
CA VAL A 259 9.76 -3.34 4.19
C VAL A 259 9.87 -3.20 2.68
N LEU A 260 9.98 -4.32 1.99
CA LEU A 260 9.98 -4.39 0.53
C LEU A 260 8.72 -5.13 0.08
N VAL A 261 7.84 -4.41 -0.60
CA VAL A 261 6.61 -4.96 -1.18
C VAL A 261 6.86 -5.33 -2.63
N VAL A 262 6.60 -6.59 -2.99
CA VAL A 262 6.71 -7.11 -4.35
C VAL A 262 5.33 -7.50 -4.83
N HIS A 263 4.80 -6.73 -5.78
CA HIS A 263 3.45 -6.89 -6.30
C HIS A 263 3.33 -8.13 -7.19
N ARG A 264 2.26 -8.93 -7.05
CA ARG A 264 2.09 -10.18 -7.80
C ARG A 264 0.63 -10.59 -7.94
N PHE A 265 0.20 -10.88 -9.17
CA PHE A 265 -1.11 -11.49 -9.42
C PHE A 265 -1.09 -12.60 -10.49
N THR A 266 0.07 -12.91 -11.07
CA THR A 266 0.27 -14.11 -11.88
C THR A 266 1.54 -14.85 -11.42
N GLN A 267 1.64 -16.13 -11.77
CA GLN A 267 2.83 -16.90 -11.43
C GLN A 267 4.08 -16.34 -12.12
N LYS A 268 3.99 -16.00 -13.41
CA LYS A 268 5.15 -15.62 -14.23
C LYS A 268 5.75 -14.26 -13.90
N MET A 269 5.05 -13.42 -13.12
CA MET A 269 5.56 -12.11 -12.71
C MET A 269 6.82 -12.18 -11.86
N VAL A 270 7.01 -13.26 -11.10
CA VAL A 270 8.19 -13.48 -10.28
C VAL A 270 8.76 -14.85 -10.59
N THR A 271 9.95 -14.87 -11.20
CA THR A 271 10.66 -16.11 -11.52
C THR A 271 11.69 -16.45 -10.46
N ASN A 272 11.96 -17.75 -10.29
CA ASN A 272 13.00 -18.26 -9.40
C ASN A 272 12.85 -17.79 -7.94
N TYR A 273 11.62 -17.65 -7.43
CA TYR A 273 11.36 -17.09 -6.09
C TYR A 273 12.15 -17.79 -4.96
N GLN A 274 12.50 -19.07 -5.12
CA GLN A 274 13.31 -19.82 -4.15
C GLN A 274 14.73 -19.26 -3.98
N ASN A 275 15.20 -18.48 -4.95
CA ASN A 275 16.50 -17.82 -4.94
C ASN A 275 16.44 -16.40 -4.34
N ILE A 276 15.26 -15.93 -3.91
CA ILE A 276 15.14 -14.67 -3.17
C ILE A 276 15.80 -14.84 -1.80
N LYS A 277 16.71 -13.93 -1.46
CA LYS A 277 17.46 -13.93 -0.22
C LYS A 277 16.75 -13.06 0.81
N LEU A 278 16.63 -13.58 2.03
CA LEU A 278 16.09 -12.83 3.16
C LEU A 278 17.23 -12.17 3.94
N HIS A 279 16.95 -10.97 4.44
CA HIS A 279 17.91 -10.15 5.17
C HIS A 279 17.27 -9.68 6.48
N LYS A 280 18.07 -9.51 7.55
CA LYS A 280 17.53 -9.03 8.83
C LYS A 280 17.06 -7.58 8.72
N GLU A 281 17.63 -6.84 7.78
CA GLU A 281 17.39 -5.43 7.50
C GLU A 281 16.13 -5.20 6.64
N VAL A 282 15.57 -6.23 6.01
CA VAL A 282 14.47 -6.11 5.03
C VAL A 282 13.41 -7.17 5.26
N GLN A 283 12.19 -6.72 5.52
CA GLN A 283 10.99 -7.54 5.64
C GLN A 283 10.30 -7.63 4.27
N MET A 284 10.34 -8.81 3.64
CA MET A 284 9.84 -9.04 2.29
C MET A 284 8.35 -9.41 2.30
N VAL A 285 7.54 -8.68 1.54
CA VAL A 285 6.12 -8.93 1.37
C VAL A 285 5.82 -9.30 -0.08
N MET A 286 5.37 -10.54 -0.30
CA MET A 286 4.77 -10.92 -1.58
C MET A 286 3.29 -10.51 -1.59
N HIS A 287 2.94 -9.53 -2.40
CA HIS A 287 1.66 -8.82 -2.31
C HIS A 287 0.69 -9.25 -3.41
N MET A 288 -0.46 -9.81 -3.04
CA MET A 288 -1.49 -10.20 -4.00
C MET A 288 -2.19 -8.97 -4.59
N ASP A 289 -1.80 -8.58 -5.81
CA ASP A 289 -2.21 -7.34 -6.50
C ASP A 289 -3.20 -7.60 -7.67
N GLY A 290 -4.00 -8.66 -7.56
CA GLY A 290 -5.00 -8.99 -8.59
C GLY A 290 -6.36 -8.39 -8.24
N PHE A 291 -7.07 -7.82 -9.20
CA PHE A 291 -8.46 -7.41 -9.02
C PHE A 291 -9.45 -8.51 -9.42
N GLY A 292 -10.68 -8.40 -8.93
CA GLY A 292 -11.81 -9.23 -9.34
C GLY A 292 -12.60 -9.81 -8.17
N PRO A 293 -13.57 -10.69 -8.45
CA PRO A 293 -14.45 -11.21 -7.41
C PRO A 293 -13.67 -12.07 -6.39
N PRO A 294 -14.21 -12.26 -5.17
CA PRO A 294 -13.53 -12.92 -4.06
C PRO A 294 -12.91 -14.28 -4.41
N GLU A 295 -13.60 -15.14 -5.16
CA GLU A 295 -13.08 -16.47 -5.51
C GLU A 295 -11.84 -16.40 -6.41
N LEU A 296 -11.82 -15.48 -7.39
CA LEU A 296 -10.66 -15.28 -8.25
C LEU A 296 -9.45 -14.86 -7.42
N LYS A 297 -9.66 -13.89 -6.52
CA LYS A 297 -8.61 -13.35 -5.65
C LYS A 297 -8.09 -14.40 -4.65
N LYS A 298 -8.97 -15.18 -4.04
CA LYS A 298 -8.60 -16.34 -3.19
C LYS A 298 -7.85 -17.40 -3.98
N GLY A 299 -8.25 -17.65 -5.23
CA GLY A 299 -7.55 -18.51 -6.18
C GLY A 299 -6.12 -18.02 -6.42
N THR A 300 -5.94 -16.77 -6.83
CA THR A 300 -4.62 -16.13 -7.04
C THR A 300 -3.76 -16.23 -5.79
N TYR A 301 -4.32 -15.90 -4.62
CA TYR A 301 -3.64 -16.01 -3.33
C TYR A 301 -3.10 -17.42 -3.08
N ARG A 302 -3.96 -18.43 -3.22
CA ARG A 302 -3.59 -19.84 -3.02
C ARG A 302 -2.54 -20.31 -4.01
N HIS A 303 -2.61 -19.90 -5.28
CA HIS A 303 -1.71 -20.42 -6.31
C HIS A 303 -0.35 -19.74 -6.34
N TYR A 304 -0.26 -18.44 -6.05
CA TYR A 304 0.96 -17.65 -6.31
C TYR A 304 1.59 -17.04 -5.05
N LEU A 305 0.90 -17.06 -3.91
CA LEU A 305 1.42 -16.56 -2.63
C LEU A 305 1.61 -17.73 -1.68
N TYR A 306 0.56 -18.49 -1.39
CA TYR A 306 0.64 -19.64 -0.48
C TYR A 306 1.61 -20.74 -0.98
N ARG A 307 1.54 -21.09 -2.27
CA ARG A 307 2.36 -22.16 -2.87
C ARG A 307 3.82 -21.78 -3.12
N GLU A 308 4.12 -20.48 -3.11
CA GLU A 308 5.46 -19.95 -3.39
C GLU A 308 5.90 -19.04 -2.24
N PRO A 309 6.18 -19.62 -1.06
CA PRO A 309 6.39 -18.85 0.14
C PRO A 309 7.75 -18.13 0.12
N VAL A 310 7.76 -16.86 0.52
CA VAL A 310 8.98 -16.02 0.61
C VAL A 310 9.24 -15.55 2.03
N GLN A 311 8.42 -14.67 2.62
CA GLN A 311 8.55 -14.31 4.04
C GLN A 311 7.23 -13.85 4.66
N PHE A 312 6.65 -12.78 4.13
CA PHE A 312 5.31 -12.31 4.46
C PHE A 312 4.47 -12.20 3.20
N VAL A 313 3.16 -12.07 3.39
CA VAL A 313 2.24 -11.83 2.28
C VAL A 313 1.33 -10.65 2.56
N GLY A 314 0.88 -10.03 1.48
CA GLY A 314 -0.10 -8.98 1.52
C GLY A 314 -1.26 -9.22 0.57
N PHE A 315 -2.26 -8.36 0.65
CA PHE A 315 -3.48 -8.45 -0.15
C PHE A 315 -3.99 -7.06 -0.51
N LYS A 316 -4.23 -6.83 -1.80
CA LYS A 316 -4.84 -5.59 -2.26
C LYS A 316 -6.35 -5.70 -2.37
N LEU A 317 -7.07 -4.63 -2.07
CA LEU A 317 -8.50 -4.47 -2.26
C LEU A 317 -8.75 -3.31 -3.21
N PHE A 318 -9.50 -3.56 -4.29
CA PHE A 318 -9.86 -2.54 -5.26
C PHE A 318 -11.32 -2.13 -5.03
N TYR A 319 -11.55 -0.92 -4.54
CA TYR A 319 -12.89 -0.43 -4.18
C TYR A 319 -13.89 -0.47 -5.34
N ILE A 320 -13.38 -0.35 -6.58
CA ILE A 320 -14.21 -0.34 -7.79
C ILE A 320 -14.13 -1.70 -8.49
N ASN A 321 -12.92 -2.20 -8.76
CA ASN A 321 -12.74 -3.35 -9.64
C ASN A 321 -13.17 -4.68 -9.01
N ASP A 322 -13.02 -4.85 -7.69
CA ASP A 322 -13.37 -6.12 -7.03
C ASP A 322 -14.89 -6.34 -6.97
N ILE A 323 -15.66 -5.25 -7.00
CA ILE A 323 -17.12 -5.28 -6.96
C ILE A 323 -17.76 -5.10 -8.33
N ALA A 324 -16.98 -5.05 -9.41
CA ALA A 324 -17.48 -4.81 -10.77
C ALA A 324 -18.26 -6.01 -11.35
N ALA A 325 -17.99 -7.22 -10.86
CA ALA A 325 -18.66 -8.44 -11.25
C ALA A 325 -19.31 -9.12 -10.04
N ALA A 326 -20.30 -9.98 -10.29
CA ALA A 326 -20.94 -10.78 -9.24
C ALA A 326 -19.88 -11.53 -8.40
N PRO A 327 -20.02 -11.58 -7.07
CA PRO A 327 -21.19 -11.17 -6.26
C PRO A 327 -21.18 -9.70 -5.82
N ASN A 328 -20.40 -8.81 -6.48
CA ASN A 328 -20.28 -7.39 -6.13
C ASN A 328 -19.80 -7.17 -4.68
N HIS A 329 -18.92 -8.06 -4.21
CA HIS A 329 -18.48 -8.12 -2.82
C HIS A 329 -17.00 -7.76 -2.68
N LEU A 330 -16.72 -6.75 -1.87
CA LEU A 330 -15.36 -6.43 -1.44
C LEU A 330 -15.03 -7.27 -0.21
N MET A 331 -13.97 -8.09 -0.29
CA MET A 331 -13.59 -8.95 0.83
C MET A 331 -13.31 -8.14 2.10
N THR A 332 -13.88 -8.61 3.20
CA THR A 332 -13.78 -8.00 4.53
C THR A 332 -12.50 -8.43 5.27
N PRO A 333 -12.07 -7.69 6.31
CA PRO A 333 -10.96 -8.12 7.17
C PRO A 333 -11.14 -9.56 7.70
N THR A 334 -12.34 -9.91 8.18
CA THR A 334 -12.64 -11.26 8.69
C THR A 334 -12.48 -12.35 7.63
N GLU A 335 -12.81 -12.07 6.37
CA GLU A 335 -12.59 -13.03 5.27
C GLU A 335 -11.12 -13.17 4.91
N LEU A 336 -10.36 -12.06 4.90
CA LEU A 336 -8.93 -12.08 4.64
C LEU A 336 -8.14 -12.76 5.76
N LEU A 337 -8.58 -12.63 7.01
CA LEU A 337 -7.98 -13.31 8.16
C LEU A 337 -8.20 -14.83 8.17
N LYS A 338 -9.09 -15.36 7.31
CA LYS A 338 -9.25 -16.80 7.08
C LYS A 338 -8.26 -17.36 6.06
N LEU A 339 -7.55 -16.50 5.34
CA LEU A 339 -6.53 -16.94 4.38
C LEU A 339 -5.33 -17.54 5.11
N THR A 340 -4.63 -18.43 4.40
CA THR A 340 -3.42 -19.07 4.88
C THR A 340 -2.26 -18.76 3.92
N PRO A 341 -1.18 -18.11 4.39
CA PRO A 341 -1.08 -17.44 5.70
C PRO A 341 -2.01 -16.21 5.75
N LYS A 342 -2.20 -15.59 6.93
CA LYS A 342 -2.91 -14.33 7.10
C LYS A 342 -2.08 -13.19 6.50
N PRO A 343 -2.66 -12.31 5.66
CA PRO A 343 -1.95 -11.16 5.15
C PRO A 343 -1.66 -10.14 6.26
N VAL A 344 -0.44 -9.59 6.24
CA VAL A 344 0.05 -8.57 7.20
C VAL A 344 0.33 -7.22 6.55
N TYR A 345 0.15 -7.13 5.24
CA TYR A 345 0.18 -5.90 4.47
C TYR A 345 -1.11 -5.83 3.63
N ILE A 346 -1.92 -4.81 3.85
CA ILE A 346 -3.19 -4.61 3.16
C ILE A 346 -3.12 -3.30 2.42
N GLN A 347 -3.48 -3.31 1.14
CA GLN A 347 -3.46 -2.10 0.33
C GLN A 347 -4.85 -1.85 -0.27
N PHE A 348 -5.33 -0.62 -0.21
CA PHE A 348 -6.57 -0.21 -0.86
C PHE A 348 -6.29 0.67 -2.07
N GLN A 349 -6.96 0.38 -3.18
CA GLN A 349 -6.93 1.16 -4.43
C GLN A 349 -8.34 1.51 -4.92
#